data_AF-A0A4Q1ZXY6-F1
#
_entry.id   AF-A0A4Q1ZXY6-F1
#
_cell.length_a   1.000
_cell.length_b   1.000
_cell.length_c   1.000
_cell.angle_alpha   90.00
_cell.angle_beta   90.00
_cell.angle_gamma   90.00
#
_symmetry.space_group_name_H-M   'P 1'
#
loop_
_entity.id
_entity.type
_entity.pdbx_description
1 polymer ?
#
loop_
_entity_poly.entity_id
_entity_poly.type
_entity_poly.pdbx_seq_one_letter_code
_entity_poly.pdbx_strand_id
1 'polypeptide(L)' 'MTNPELFPEYKSLKKQINMMGAAWIYVLDPSQMPEYLDHYGLKLIEDIGKVEFLERYFLPIGREIELMSVERVAFAEV' A
#
# COMPACT_ATOMS: atom_id res chain seq x y z
N MET A 1 -4.07 13.46 2.11
CA MET A 1 -3.83 12.67 3.34
C MET A 1 -2.57 13.17 4.08
N THR A 2 -2.59 14.37 4.67
CA THR A 2 -1.46 14.92 5.44
C THR A 2 -1.84 15.26 6.89
N ASN A 3 -3.06 14.92 7.32
CA ASN A 3 -3.55 15.23 8.65
C ASN A 3 -3.16 14.12 9.64
N PRO A 4 -2.18 14.35 10.54
CA PRO A 4 -1.71 13.35 11.49
C PRO A 4 -2.74 13.03 12.58
N GLU A 5 -3.79 13.84 12.73
CA GLU A 5 -4.88 13.62 13.69
C GLU A 5 -5.87 12.56 13.19
N LEU A 6 -5.98 12.37 11.87
CA LEU A 6 -6.87 11.38 11.27
C LEU A 6 -6.19 10.01 11.08
N PHE A 7 -4.85 9.99 11.13
CA PHE A 7 -4.04 8.78 10.91
C PHE A 7 -2.86 8.78 11.90
N PRO A 8 -3.07 8.31 13.14
CA PRO A 8 -2.03 8.29 14.17
C PRO A 8 -0.77 7.54 13.73
N GLU A 9 -0.92 6.53 12.88
CA GLU A 9 0.18 5.75 12.29
C GLU A 9 1.10 6.61 11.41
N TYR A 10 0.61 7.74 10.91
CA TYR A 10 1.36 8.66 10.05
C TYR A 10 2.61 9.24 10.73
N LYS A 11 2.55 9.52 12.04
CA LYS A 11 3.72 10.01 12.80
C LYS A 11 4.82 8.94 12.84
N SER A 12 4.43 7.69 13.11
CA SER A 12 5.34 6.54 13.12
C SER A 12 5.90 6.24 11.73
N LEU A 13 5.05 6.28 10.70
CA LEU A 13 5.44 6.08 9.31
C LEU A 13 6.43 7.15 8.84
N LYS A 14 6.15 8.43 9.10
CA LYS A 14 7.06 9.53 8.74
C LYS A 14 8.42 9.39 9.43
N LYS A 15 8.44 8.97 10.70
CA LYS A 15 9.70 8.67 11.41
C LYS A 15 10.46 7.52 10.74
N GLN A 16 9.79 6.41 10.42
CA GLN A 16 10.42 5.25 9.75
C GLN A 16 10.99 5.62 8.38
N ILE A 17 10.23 6.39 7.58
CA ILE A 17 10.65 6.80 6.23
C ILE A 17 11.84 7.74 6.28
N ASN A 18 11.85 8.69 7.23
CA ASN A 18 13.02 9.53 7.48
C ASN A 18 14.25 8.70 7.88
N MET A 19 14.08 7.66 8.71
CA MET A 19 15.17 6.76 9.09
C MET A 19 15.69 5.93 7.90
N MET A 20 14.83 5.58 6.95
CA MET A 20 15.21 4.86 5.73
C MET A 20 15.91 5.76 4.69
N GLY A 21 16.01 7.07 4.93
CA GLY A 21 16.62 8.02 3.99
C GLY A 21 15.76 8.29 2.75
N ALA A 22 14.51 7.84 2.74
CA ALA A 22 13.57 8.12 1.65
C ALA A 22 13.06 9.57 1.80
N ALA A 23 13.48 10.44 0.89
CA ALA A 23 13.07 11.85 0.89
C ALA A 23 11.67 12.09 0.30
N TRP A 24 11.10 11.09 -0.38
CA TRP A 24 9.84 11.22 -1.12
C TRP A 24 8.97 9.98 -0.90
N ILE A 25 7.71 10.22 -0.56
CA ILE A 25 6.67 9.20 -0.49
C ILE A 25 5.61 9.64 -1.49
N TYR A 26 5.42 8.85 -2.54
CA TYR A 26 4.24 8.99 -3.37
C TYR A 26 3.14 8.15 -2.74
N VAL A 27 2.15 8.81 -2.14
CA VAL A 27 0.99 8.14 -1.54
C VAL A 27 -0.18 8.38 -2.46
N LEU A 28 -0.76 7.29 -2.98
CA LEU A 28 -2.03 7.32 -3.71
C LEU A 28 -3.15 6.93 -2.74
N ASP A 29 -4.24 7.70 -2.72
CA ASP A 29 -5.44 7.25 -2.02
C ASP A 29 -5.98 6.00 -2.74
N PRO A 30 -6.36 4.92 -2.03
CA PRO A 30 -6.87 3.70 -2.67
C PRO A 30 -8.04 3.96 -3.62
N SER A 31 -8.88 4.98 -3.33
CA SER A 31 -9.99 5.37 -4.20
C SER A 31 -9.53 5.91 -5.57
N GLN A 32 -8.28 6.37 -5.68
CA GLN A 32 -7.69 6.87 -6.93
C GLN A 32 -6.99 5.77 -7.74
N MET A 33 -6.82 4.57 -7.18
CA MET A 33 -6.12 3.47 -7.85
C MET A 33 -6.75 3.06 -9.19
N PRO A 34 -8.09 2.96 -9.33
CA PRO A 34 -8.70 2.60 -10.62
C PRO A 34 -8.36 3.60 -11.74
N GLU A 35 -8.50 4.90 -11.46
CA GLU A 35 -8.20 5.96 -12.44
C GLU A 35 -6.71 6.02 -12.77
N TYR A 36 -5.85 5.85 -11.77
CA TYR A 36 -4.41 5.81 -11.97
C TYR A 36 -3.99 4.66 -12.90
N LEU A 37 -4.57 3.47 -12.73
CA LEU A 37 -4.26 2.30 -13.56
C LEU A 37 -4.85 2.41 -14.97
N ASP A 38 -6.05 2.97 -15.11
CA ASP A 38 -6.72 3.16 -16.41
C ASP A 38 -5.88 4.02 -17.36
N HIS A 39 -5.14 5.02 -16.83
CA HIS A 39 -4.19 5.82 -17.60
C HIS A 39 -3.13 4.98 -18.34
N TYR A 40 -2.81 3.79 -17.83
CA TYR A 40 -1.85 2.86 -18.42
C TYR A 40 -2.52 1.71 -19.18
N GLY A 41 -3.84 1.76 -19.39
CA GLY A 41 -4.61 0.68 -20.01
C GLY A 41 -4.73 -0.55 -19.10
N LEU A 42 -4.63 -0.36 -17.78
CA LEU A 42 -4.79 -1.42 -16.81
C LEU A 42 -6.11 -1.28 -16.07
N LYS A 43 -6.84 -2.38 -15.93
CA LYS A 43 -8.07 -2.44 -15.16
C LYS A 43 -7.82 -3.08 -13.81
N LEU A 44 -8.14 -2.35 -12.73
CA LEU A 44 -8.04 -2.87 -11.37
C LEU A 44 -9.00 -4.03 -11.14
N ILE A 45 -8.49 -5.16 -10.65
CA ILE A 45 -9.27 -6.32 -10.21
C ILE A 45 -9.41 -6.31 -8.69
N GLU A 46 -8.31 -6.03 -7.97
CA GLU A 46 -8.26 -6.11 -6.52
C GLU A 46 -7.27 -5.09 -5.96
N ASP A 47 -7.63 -4.40 -4.88
CA ASP A 47 -6.75 -3.56 -4.08
C ASP A 47 -6.97 -3.92 -2.60
N ILE A 48 -5.97 -4.56 -1.98
CA ILE A 48 -6.06 -5.09 -0.62
C ILE A 48 -4.89 -4.65 0.25
N GLY A 49 -5.13 -4.58 1.56
CA GLY A 49 -4.11 -4.23 2.55
C GLY A 49 -3.24 -5.42 2.95
N LYS A 50 -2.12 -5.10 3.64
CA LYS A 50 -1.16 -6.08 4.18
C LYS A 50 -1.81 -7.34 4.80
N VAL A 51 -2.74 -7.18 5.74
CA VAL A 51 -3.28 -8.30 6.53
C VAL A 51 -3.92 -9.34 5.62
N GLU A 52 -4.87 -8.89 4.80
CA GLU A 52 -5.58 -9.74 3.85
C GLU A 52 -4.63 -10.34 2.80
N PHE A 53 -3.67 -9.57 2.31
CA PHE A 53 -2.69 -10.07 1.33
C PHE A 53 -1.82 -11.19 1.91
N LEU A 54 -1.32 -11.02 3.14
CA LEU A 54 -0.52 -12.05 3.81
C LEU A 54 -1.33 -13.32 4.04
N GLU A 55 -2.56 -13.17 4.55
CA GLU A 55 -3.46 -14.29 4.85
C GLU A 55 -3.83 -15.10 3.61
N ARG A 56 -4.14 -14.42 2.50
CA ARG A 56 -4.61 -15.08 1.27
C ARG A 56 -3.49 -15.66 0.43
N TYR A 57 -2.33 -15.01 0.38
CA TYR A 57 -1.31 -15.32 -0.63
C TYR A 57 0.03 -15.82 -0.07
N PHE A 58 0.41 -15.45 1.16
CA PHE A 58 1.72 -15.80 1.73
C PHE A 58 1.65 -16.92 2.77
N LEU A 59 0.69 -16.86 3.70
CA LEU A 59 0.48 -17.91 4.71
C LEU A 59 0.25 -19.29 4.08
N PRO A 60 -0.59 -19.46 3.04
CA PRO A 60 -0.87 -20.79 2.49
C PRO A 60 0.34 -21.46 1.83
N ILE A 61 1.31 -20.68 1.36
CA ILE A 61 2.52 -21.18 0.70
C ILE A 61 3.73 -21.25 1.64
N GLY A 62 3.54 -20.99 2.94
CA GLY A 62 4.60 -21.03 3.94
C GLY A 62 5.72 -20.02 3.71
N ARG A 63 5.41 -18.88 3.07
CA ARG A 63 6.39 -17.80 2.83
C ARG A 63 6.12 -16.64 3.75
N GLU A 64 7.21 -15.99 4.16
CA GLU A 64 7.18 -14.75 4.93
C GLU A 64 7.67 -13.59 4.06
N ILE A 65 6.96 -12.46 4.16
CA ILE A 65 7.39 -11.19 3.59
C ILE A 65 7.08 -10.09 4.61
N GLU A 66 8.02 -9.16 4.77
CA GLU A 66 7.81 -7.99 5.60
C GLU A 66 7.14 -6.89 4.77
N LEU A 67 5.92 -6.54 5.17
CA LEU A 67 5.20 -5.38 4.66
C LEU A 67 4.96 -4.38 5.80
N MET A 68 4.96 -3.09 5.50
CA MET A 68 4.49 -2.06 6.42
C MET A 68 2.96 -2.13 6.55
N SER A 69 2.42 -1.69 7.69
CA SER A 69 0.97 -1.70 7.92
C SER A 69 0.18 -0.85 6.92
N VAL A 70 0.84 0.13 6.30
CA VAL A 70 0.25 1.06 5.34
C VAL A 70 0.37 0.60 3.88
N GLU A 71 1.13 -0.47 3.62
CA GLU A 71 1.27 -0.99 2.26
C GLU A 71 0.01 -1.72 1.81
N ARG A 72 -0.30 -1.52 0.53
CA ARG A 72 -1.42 -2.13 -0.18
C ARG A 72 -0.91 -2.72 -1.49
N VAL A 73 -1.57 -3.77 -1.95
CA VAL A 73 -1.22 -4.48 -3.18
C VAL A 73 -2.39 -4.38 -4.15
N ALA A 74 -2.12 -3.85 -5.35
CA ALA A 74 -3.08 -3.75 -6.44
C ALA A 74 -2.81 -4.84 -7.48
N PHE A 75 -3.81 -5.65 -7.79
CA PHE A 75 -3.82 -6.63 -8.87
C PHE A 75 -4.69 -6.11 -10.02
N ALA A 76 -4.14 -6.13 -11.24
CA ALA A 76 -4.77 -5.55 -12.42
C ALA A 76 -4.51 -6.38 -13.68
N GLU A 77 -5.37 -6.22 -14.68
CA GLU A 77 -5.29 -6.85 -16.00
C GLU A 77 -5.16 -5.82 -17.13
N VAL A 78 -4.75 -6.29 -18.32
CA VAL A 78 -4.68 -5.52 -19.57
C VAL A 78 -5.95 -5.75 -20.40
#